data_AF-A0A367MDT5-F1
#
_entry.id   AF-A0A367MDT5-F1
#
_cell.length_a   1.000
_cell.length_b   1.000
_cell.length_c   1.000
_cell.angle_alpha   90.00
_cell.angle_beta   90.00
_cell.angle_gamma   90.00
#
_symmetry.space_group_name_H-M   'P 1'
#
loop_
_entity.id
_entity.type
_entity.pdbx_description
1 polymer ?
#
loop_
_entity_poly.entity_id
_entity_poly.type
_entity_poly.pdbx_seq_one_letter_code
_entity_poly.pdbx_strand_id
1 'polypeptide(L)'
;MTLAFILYKYFPFGGLQRDFMRIALECQRRGHDIRVYTLIWEGDVPDGFEVLACESSNTCVSLQGDLAIFSHDVATRLRLQGTESLNRERETILFRLEQQEGRWLACHEHLSAMPEYLPSTS
;
A
#
# COMPACT_ATOMS: atom_id res chain seq x y z
N MET A 1 19.72 3.14 8.94
CA MET A 1 18.49 2.52 9.51
C MET A 1 17.48 2.36 8.39
N THR A 2 16.68 1.31 8.38
CA THR A 2 15.67 1.09 7.33
C THR A 2 14.39 1.86 7.63
N LEU A 3 13.85 2.56 6.63
CA LEU A 3 12.56 3.26 6.67
C LEU A 3 11.60 2.65 5.66
N ALA A 4 10.37 2.39 6.09
CA ALA A 4 9.32 1.81 5.27
C ALA A 4 8.23 2.85 4.97
N PHE A 5 7.78 2.89 3.72
CA PHE A 5 6.62 3.63 3.29
C PHE A 5 5.55 2.65 2.78
N ILE A 6 4.30 2.91 3.14
CA ILE A 6 3.14 2.13 2.68
C ILE A 6 2.31 3.07 1.83
N LEU A 7 1.96 2.63 0.62
CA LEU A 7 1.20 3.38 -0.35
C LEU A 7 0.15 2.46 -0.97
N TYR A 8 -1.11 2.86 -1.05
CA TYR A 8 -2.07 2.13 -1.89
C TYR A 8 -1.61 2.08 -3.36
N LYS A 9 -1.28 3.24 -3.95
CA LYS A 9 -0.81 3.37 -5.33
C LYS A 9 0.22 4.50 -5.49
N TYR A 10 1.32 4.21 -6.17
CA TYR A 10 2.28 5.20 -6.66
C TYR A 10 2.07 5.48 -8.15
N PHE A 11 2.08 6.77 -8.52
CA PHE A 11 2.18 7.27 -9.90
C PHE A 11 2.85 8.67 -9.89
N PRO A 12 3.61 9.05 -10.93
CA PRO A 12 4.57 10.17 -10.83
C PRO A 12 3.93 11.57 -10.95
N PHE A 13 2.64 11.66 -11.27
CA PHE A 13 1.98 12.92 -11.62
C PHE A 13 1.22 13.59 -10.45
N GLY A 14 0.99 12.88 -9.34
CA GLY A 14 0.26 13.40 -8.19
C GLY A 14 1.14 14.22 -7.23
N GLY A 15 0.55 15.21 -6.55
CA GLY A 15 1.27 16.07 -5.59
C GLY A 15 1.84 15.30 -4.40
N LEU A 16 0.99 14.50 -3.74
CA LEU A 16 1.37 13.66 -2.59
C LEU A 16 2.40 12.58 -2.96
N GLN A 17 2.32 12.05 -4.18
CA GLN A 17 3.25 11.05 -4.70
C GLN A 17 4.63 11.67 -4.97
N ARG A 18 4.67 12.88 -5.52
CA ARG A 18 5.93 13.64 -5.67
C ARG A 18 6.54 13.99 -4.31
N ASP A 19 5.72 14.33 -3.32
CA ASP A 19 6.22 14.63 -1.98
C ASP A 19 6.74 13.37 -1.28
N PHE A 20 6.03 12.24 -1.37
CA PHE A 20 6.52 10.92 -0.96
C PHE A 20 7.90 10.64 -1.56
N MET A 21 8.03 10.75 -2.88
CA MET A 21 9.28 10.46 -3.58
C MET A 21 10.41 11.37 -3.09
N ARG A 22 10.12 12.67 -2.91
CA ARG A 22 11.12 13.65 -2.42
C ARG A 22 11.59 13.32 -0.99
N ILE A 23 10.68 12.89 -0.13
CA ILE A 23 10.98 12.47 1.25
C ILE A 23 11.81 11.18 1.23
N ALA A 24 11.39 10.17 0.45
CA ALA A 24 12.07 8.88 0.36
C ALA A 24 13.51 9.03 -0.14
N LEU A 25 13.74 9.83 -1.19
CA LEU A 25 15.07 10.11 -1.73
C LEU A 25 15.95 10.91 -0.75
N GLU A 26 15.38 11.89 -0.04
CA GLU A 26 16.13 12.64 0.98
C GLU A 26 16.52 11.73 2.17
N CYS A 27 15.67 10.78 2.53
CA CYS A 27 16.01 9.74 3.51
C CYS A 27 17.16 8.85 3.00
N GLN A 28 17.17 8.41 1.73
CA GLN A 28 18.32 7.69 1.16
C GLN A 28 19.60 8.52 1.24
N ARG A 29 19.53 9.80 0.86
CA ARG A 29 20.68 10.72 0.88
C ARG A 29 21.30 10.86 2.28
N ARG A 30 20.50 10.64 3.33
CA ARG A 30 20.93 10.65 4.74
C ARG A 30 21.46 9.29 5.24
N GLY A 31 21.52 8.27 4.38
CA GLY A 31 22.04 6.94 4.71
C GLY A 31 20.99 5.97 5.26
N HIS A 32 19.70 6.20 4.96
CA HIS A 32 18.63 5.27 5.29
C HIS A 32 18.30 4.35 4.12
N ASP A 33 18.14 3.06 4.38
CA ASP A 33 17.59 2.13 3.38
C ASP A 33 16.08 2.36 3.26
N ILE A 34 15.56 2.44 2.04
CA ILE A 34 14.13 2.67 1.82
C ILE A 34 13.45 1.41 1.31
N ARG A 35 12.30 1.11 1.90
CA ARG A 35 11.39 0.07 1.43
C ARG A 35 10.05 0.69 1.17
N VAL A 36 9.44 0.32 0.05
CA VAL A 36 8.09 0.77 -0.28
C VAL A 36 7.21 -0.44 -0.49
N TYR A 37 6.09 -0.43 0.21
CA TYR A 37 5.03 -1.40 0.08
C TYR A 37 3.91 -0.72 -0.68
N THR A 38 3.57 -1.22 -1.86
CA THR A 38 2.46 -0.67 -2.63
C THR A 38 1.72 -1.72 -3.45
N LEU A 39 0.41 -1.51 -3.64
CA LEU A 39 -0.41 -2.37 -4.49
C LEU A 39 -0.17 -2.09 -5.97
N ILE A 40 0.07 -0.83 -6.33
CA ILE A 40 0.22 -0.38 -7.71
C ILE A 40 1.41 0.57 -7.80
N TRP A 41 2.39 0.27 -8.65
CA TRP A 41 3.50 1.18 -8.96
C TRP A 41 3.49 1.53 -10.46
N GLU A 42 3.31 2.81 -10.77
CA GLU A 42 3.43 3.35 -12.13
C GLU A 42 4.68 4.24 -12.23
N GLY A 43 5.52 3.97 -13.23
CA GLY A 43 6.76 4.71 -13.48
C GLY A 43 8.02 4.00 -12.97
N ASP A 44 9.16 4.69 -13.04
CA ASP A 44 10.45 4.10 -12.70
C ASP A 44 10.61 3.92 -11.19
N VAL A 45 11.13 2.76 -10.78
CA VAL A 45 11.50 2.45 -9.39
C VAL A 45 12.93 2.98 -9.16
N PRO A 46 13.18 3.86 -8.17
CA PRO A 46 14.52 4.37 -7.90
C PRO A 46 15.47 3.26 -7.45
N ASP A 47 16.76 3.42 -7.73
CA ASP A 47 17.80 2.49 -7.30
C ASP A 47 17.76 2.26 -5.77
N GLY A 48 17.83 0.98 -5.37
CA GLY A 48 17.81 0.57 -3.96
C GLY A 48 16.42 0.28 -3.38
N PHE A 49 15.35 0.33 -4.19
CA PHE A 49 14.00 -0.10 -3.83
C PHE A 49 13.73 -1.49 -4.47
N GLU A 50 13.09 -2.42 -3.74
CA GLU A 50 12.78 -3.77 -4.25
C GLU A 50 11.31 -4.13 -3.99
N VAL A 51 10.51 -4.27 -5.06
CA VAL A 51 9.08 -4.65 -5.05
C VAL A 51 8.90 -5.84 -5.98
N LEU A 52 8.47 -7.01 -5.47
CA LEU A 52 8.44 -8.25 -6.26
C LEU A 52 7.07 -8.62 -6.82
N ALA A 53 6.02 -8.65 -6.00
CA ALA A 53 4.65 -8.91 -6.44
C ALA A 53 3.63 -8.54 -5.35
N CYS A 54 2.46 -8.07 -5.77
CA CYS A 54 1.31 -7.87 -4.90
C CYS A 54 0.05 -8.42 -5.60
N GLU A 55 -0.70 -9.27 -4.91
CA GLU A 55 -1.90 -9.91 -5.43
C GLU A 55 -3.11 -9.53 -4.58
N SER A 56 -4.19 -9.12 -5.24
CA SER A 56 -5.47 -8.80 -4.62
C SER A 56 -6.47 -9.93 -4.89
N SER A 57 -7.16 -10.39 -3.87
CA SER A 57 -8.15 -11.46 -3.97
C SER A 57 -9.33 -11.24 -3.01
N ASN A 58 -10.39 -12.05 -3.10
CA ASN A 58 -11.55 -11.97 -2.23
C ASN A 58 -12.15 -10.55 -2.11
N THR A 59 -12.27 -9.87 -3.24
CA THR A 59 -12.78 -8.51 -3.30
C THR A 59 -14.27 -8.47 -2.94
N CYS A 60 -14.63 -7.50 -2.11
CA CYS A 60 -16.00 -7.23 -1.71
C CYS A 60 -16.24 -5.72 -1.75
N VAL A 61 -17.38 -5.33 -2.32
CA VAL A 61 -17.84 -3.93 -2.35
C VAL A 61 -19.22 -3.86 -1.72
N SER A 62 -19.39 -2.97 -0.75
CA SER A 62 -20.70 -2.62 -0.19
C SER A 62 -20.94 -1.13 -0.37
N LEU A 63 -22.13 -0.76 -0.83
CA LEU A 63 -22.55 0.62 -1.01
C LEU A 63 -23.57 1.01 0.06
N GLN A 64 -23.36 2.16 0.69
CA GLN A 64 -24.20 2.72 1.76
C GLN A 64 -24.39 4.22 1.49
N GLY A 65 -25.36 4.56 0.62
CA GLY A 65 -25.58 5.95 0.21
C GLY A 65 -24.38 6.52 -0.55
N ASP A 66 -23.77 7.58 -0.01
CA ASP A 66 -22.57 8.23 -0.55
C ASP A 66 -21.26 7.61 -0.02
N LEU A 67 -21.33 6.47 0.67
CA LEU A 67 -20.19 5.72 1.15
C LEU A 67 -20.06 4.39 0.38
N ALA A 68 -18.85 4.06 -0.06
CA ALA A 68 -18.50 2.73 -0.56
C ALA A 68 -17.44 2.12 0.35
N ILE A 69 -17.66 0.88 0.74
CA ILE A 69 -16.73 0.08 1.52
C ILE A 69 -16.16 -0.96 0.57
N PHE A 70 -14.85 -0.90 0.34
CA PHE A 70 -14.12 -1.90 -0.41
C PHE A 70 -13.28 -2.70 0.57
N SER A 71 -13.37 -4.03 0.53
CA SER A 71 -12.49 -4.90 1.30
C SER A 71 -11.92 -5.96 0.38
N HIS A 72 -10.65 -6.32 0.58
CA HIS A 72 -10.00 -7.38 -0.16
C HIS A 72 -8.86 -7.99 0.65
N ASP A 73 -8.45 -9.19 0.25
CA ASP A 73 -7.25 -9.83 0.78
C ASP A 73 -6.06 -9.44 -0.11
N VAL A 74 -4.99 -8.98 0.52
CA VAL A 74 -3.73 -8.61 -0.12
C VAL A 74 -2.64 -9.60 0.25
N ALA A 75 -1.96 -10.14 -0.74
CA ALA A 75 -0.76 -10.94 -0.58
C ALA A 75 0.44 -10.21 -1.19
N THR A 76 1.45 -9.90 -0.39
CA THR A 76 2.63 -9.14 -0.83
C THR A 76 3.88 -9.99 -0.69
N ARG A 77 4.61 -10.19 -1.79
CA ARG A 77 5.92 -10.84 -1.80
C ARG A 77 7.01 -9.78 -1.72
N LEU A 78 7.86 -9.91 -0.72
CA LEU A 78 8.91 -8.95 -0.39
C LEU A 78 10.26 -9.68 -0.34
N ARG A 79 11.28 -9.10 -0.94
CA ARG A 79 12.67 -9.54 -0.73
C ARG A 79 13.44 -8.46 -0.01
N LEU A 80 14.06 -8.87 1.09
CA LEU A 80 14.80 -8.00 1.99
C LEU A 80 16.16 -8.64 2.25
N GLN A 81 17.24 -8.02 1.76
CA GLN A 81 18.61 -8.52 1.93
C GLN A 81 18.77 -10.00 1.49
N GLY A 82 18.13 -10.37 0.38
CA GLY A 82 18.16 -11.74 -0.15
C GLY A 82 17.20 -12.73 0.52
N THR A 83 16.50 -12.34 1.60
CA THR A 83 15.48 -13.17 2.24
C THR A 83 14.09 -12.81 1.71
N GLU A 84 13.35 -13.81 1.24
CA GLU A 84 11.96 -13.62 0.79
C GLU A 84 10.97 -13.82 1.93
N SER A 85 9.93 -13.00 1.96
CA SER A 85 8.79 -13.12 2.86
C SER A 85 7.48 -12.90 2.11
N LEU A 86 6.44 -13.57 2.56
CA LEU A 86 5.08 -13.40 2.07
C LEU A 86 4.23 -12.84 3.21
N ASN A 87 3.68 -11.64 3.03
CA ASN A 87 2.69 -11.07 3.94
C ASN A 87 1.28 -11.28 3.38
N ARG A 88 0.31 -11.58 4.25
CA ARG A 88 -1.10 -11.72 3.91
C ARG A 88 -1.95 -10.94 4.88
N GLU A 89 -2.66 -9.94 4.36
CA GLU A 89 -3.45 -9.00 5.14
C GLU A 89 -4.83 -8.86 4.49
N ARG A 90 -5.78 -8.36 5.27
CA ARG A 90 -7.05 -7.85 4.76
C ARG A 90 -7.01 -6.33 4.83
N GLU A 91 -7.22 -5.69 3.69
CA GLU A 91 -7.39 -4.25 3.59
C GLU A 91 -8.88 -3.92 3.48
N THR A 92 -9.29 -2.84 4.14
CA THR A 92 -10.59 -2.21 3.97
C THR A 92 -10.42 -0.72 3.73
N ILE A 93 -10.96 -0.24 2.61
CA ILE A 93 -10.94 1.16 2.21
C ILE A 93 -12.37 1.71 2.24
N LEU A 94 -12.53 2.87 2.86
CA LEU A 94 -13.76 3.64 2.83
C LEU A 94 -13.63 4.76 1.79
N PHE A 95 -14.52 4.76 0.81
CA PHE A 95 -14.65 5.80 -0.19
C PHE A 95 -15.89 6.63 0.06
N ARG A 96 -15.78 7.96 -0.02
CA ARG A 96 -16.93 8.86 -0.01
C ARG A 96 -17.14 9.46 -1.39
N LEU A 97 -18.38 9.47 -1.87
CA LEU A 97 -18.77 10.16 -3.10
C LEU A 97 -18.88 11.65 -2.80
N GLU A 98 -18.01 12.44 -3.41
CA GLU A 98 -18.18 13.87 -3.45
C GLU A 98 -19.22 14.24 -4.51
N GLN A 99 -20.41 14.64 -4.06
CA GLN A 99 -21.56 14.82 -4.95
C GLN A 99 -21.43 15.97 -5.95
N GLN A 100 -20.62 16.98 -5.66
CA GLN A 100 -20.43 18.13 -6.55
C GLN A 100 -19.69 17.77 -7.83
N GLU A 101 -18.67 16.90 -7.73
CA GLU A 101 -17.84 16.48 -8.86
C GLU A 101 -18.10 15.04 -9.31
N GLY A 102 -18.94 14.28 -8.58
CA GLY A 102 -19.26 12.88 -8.87
C GLY A 102 -18.07 11.94 -8.69
N ARG A 103 -17.08 12.33 -7.86
CA ARG A 103 -15.84 11.57 -7.65
C ARG A 103 -15.87 10.77 -6.36
N TRP A 104 -15.34 9.55 -6.38
CA TRP A 104 -15.12 8.76 -5.17
C TRP A 104 -13.74 9.07 -4.58
N LEU A 105 -13.71 9.46 -3.32
CA LEU A 105 -12.49 9.78 -2.59
C LEU A 105 -12.23 8.72 -1.53
N ALA A 106 -11.07 8.07 -1.59
CA ALA A 106 -10.58 7.23 -0.50
C ALA A 106 -10.34 8.12 0.73
N CYS A 107 -11.14 7.93 1.78
CA CYS A 107 -11.14 8.76 2.97
C CYS A 107 -10.45 8.07 4.15
N HIS A 108 -10.42 6.74 4.15
CA HIS A 108 -9.81 5.95 5.21
C HIS A 108 -9.40 4.58 4.68
N GLU A 109 -8.27 4.08 5.17
CA GLU A 109 -7.79 2.73 4.94
C GLU A 109 -7.47 2.06 6.28
N HIS A 110 -7.74 0.76 6.35
CA HIS A 110 -7.38 -0.08 7.48
C HIS A 110 -6.82 -1.40 6.97
N LEU A 111 -5.67 -1.82 7.52
CA LEU A 111 -5.07 -3.13 7.25
C LEU A 111 -5.04 -3.97 8.52
N SER A 112 -5.38 -5.24 8.38
CA SER A 112 -5.31 -6.23 9.46
C SER A 112 -4.62 -7.51 8.97
N ALA A 113 -3.71 -8.07 9.78
CA ALA A 113 -3.09 -9.36 9.49
C ALA A 113 -4.14 -10.49 9.46
N MET A 114 -3.98 -11.45 8.56
CA MET A 114 -4.90 -12.60 8.46
C MET A 114 -4.61 -13.64 9.55
N PRO A 115 -5.64 -14.17 10.26
CA PRO A 115 -5.46 -15.07 11.40
C PRO A 115 -4.69 -16.37 11.11
N GLU A 116 -4.84 -16.93 9.90
CA GLU A 116 -4.19 -18.19 9.49
C GLU A 116 -2.66 -18.11 9.41
N TYR A 117 -2.09 -16.91 9.55
CA TYR A 117 -0.64 -16.65 9.52
C TYR A 117 -0.12 -15.99 10.80
N LEU A 118 -0.94 -15.88 11.85
CA LEU A 118 -0.46 -15.53 13.18
C LEU A 118 0.24 -16.75 13.80
N PRO A 119 1.41 -16.59 14.45
CA PRO A 119 2.01 -17.70 15.19
C PRO A 119 1.02 -18.21 16.23
N SER A 120 0.88 -19.53 16.34
CA SER A 120 0.04 -20.16 17.35
C SER A 120 0.44 -19.63 18.73
N THR A 121 -0.45 -18.91 19.39
CA THR A 121 -0.24 -18.52 20.78
C THR A 121 -0.27 -19.80 21.62
N SER A 122 0.89 -20.18 22.15
CA SER A 122 1.04 -21.25 23.14
C SER A 122 0.67 -20.73 24.52
#